data_AF-A0A2N6BQ07-F1
#
_entry.id   AF-A0A2N6BQ07-F1
#
_cell.length_a   1.000
_cell.length_b   1.000
_cell.length_c   1.000
_cell.angle_alpha   90.00
_cell.angle_beta   90.00
_cell.angle_gamma   90.00
#
_symmetry.space_group_name_H-M   'P 1'
#
loop_
_entity.id
_entity.type
_entity.pdbx_description
1 polymer ?
#
loop_
_entity_poly.entity_id
_entity_poly.type
_entity_poly.pdbx_seq_one_letter_code
_entity_poly.pdbx_strand_id
1 'polypeptide(L)'
;LHGRLVIAADGEKAAELVRSGAVDAGIVEMTVILDPRNKGFGSHAALPGSGGGLAELRAGLSPAGAQKPPALDLISFLMSGAAGPVLARHGYGPR
;
A
#
# COMPACT_ATOMS: atom_id res chain seq x y z
N LEU A 1 -16.43 10.83 -25.13
CA LEU A 1 -15.42 10.01 -24.43
C LEU A 1 -16.09 8.75 -23.91
N HIS A 2 -15.84 7.59 -24.51
CA HIS A 2 -16.28 6.32 -23.96
C HIS A 2 -15.18 5.80 -23.04
N GLY A 3 -15.26 6.14 -21.75
CA GLY A 3 -14.34 5.61 -20.75
C GLY A 3 -14.65 4.15 -20.44
N ARG A 4 -13.62 3.30 -20.34
CA ARG A 4 -13.74 1.92 -19.88
C ARG A 4 -13.16 1.81 -18.48
N LEU A 5 -13.96 1.29 -17.54
CA LEU A 5 -13.46 0.91 -16.22
C LEU A 5 -12.80 -0.46 -16.30
N VAL A 6 -11.57 -0.56 -15.78
CA VAL A 6 -10.85 -1.82 -15.60
C VAL A 6 -10.68 -2.03 -14.09
N ILE A 7 -11.15 -3.17 -13.59
CA ILE A 7 -11.00 -3.53 -12.17
C ILE A 7 -9.75 -4.39 -12.04
N ALA A 8 -8.76 -3.90 -11.29
CA ALA A 8 -7.56 -4.64 -10.95
C ALA A 8 -7.77 -5.50 -9.69
N ALA A 9 -6.91 -6.50 -9.50
CA ALA A 9 -6.96 -7.36 -8.32
C ALA A 9 -6.58 -6.63 -7.02
N ASP A 10 -5.66 -5.66 -7.12
CA ASP A 10 -5.15 -4.84 -6.02
C ASP A 10 -4.50 -3.55 -6.56
N GLY A 11 -4.02 -2.69 -5.65
CA GLY A 11 -3.37 -1.41 -5.99
C GLY A 11 -2.06 -1.56 -6.77
N GLU A 12 -1.27 -2.60 -6.53
CA GLU A 12 -0.01 -2.86 -7.27
C GLU A 12 -0.31 -3.23 -8.73
N LYS A 13 -1.31 -4.08 -8.95
CA LYS A 13 -1.74 -4.44 -10.31
C LYS A 13 -2.34 -3.24 -11.03
N ALA A 14 -3.10 -2.40 -10.34
CA ALA A 14 -3.60 -1.16 -10.91
C ALA A 14 -2.44 -0.24 -11.35
N ALA A 15 -1.41 -0.07 -10.51
CA ALA A 15 -0.22 0.71 -10.85
C ALA A 15 0.55 0.12 -12.05
N GLU A 16 0.66 -1.22 -12.15
CA GLU A 16 1.28 -1.89 -13.29
C GLU A 16 0.51 -1.62 -14.61
N LEU A 17 -0.83 -1.63 -14.58
CA LEU A 17 -1.66 -1.35 -15.75
C LEU A 17 -1.48 0.09 -16.24
N VAL A 18 -1.40 1.06 -15.32
CA VAL A 18 -1.07 2.46 -15.67
C VAL A 18 0.35 2.54 -16.23
N ARG A 19 1.31 1.84 -15.60
CA ARG A 19 2.73 1.86 -16.00
C ARG A 19 2.99 1.30 -17.38
N SER A 20 2.26 0.27 -17.75
CA SER A 20 2.33 -0.37 -19.07
C SER A 20 1.56 0.37 -20.16
N GLY A 21 0.78 1.40 -19.79
CA GLY A 21 -0.11 2.10 -20.73
C GLY A 21 -1.34 1.28 -21.13
N ALA A 22 -1.66 0.20 -20.41
CA ALA A 22 -2.89 -0.57 -20.61
C ALA A 22 -4.15 0.20 -20.18
N VAL A 23 -3.99 1.16 -19.27
CA VAL A 23 -5.00 2.15 -18.88
C VAL A 23 -4.37 3.54 -18.77
N ASP A 24 -5.18 4.58 -19.00
CA ASP A 24 -4.70 5.97 -18.97
C ASP A 24 -4.44 6.50 -17.55
N ALA A 25 -5.21 6.00 -16.57
CA ALA A 25 -5.13 6.42 -15.17
C ALA A 25 -5.66 5.32 -14.23
N GLY A 26 -5.27 5.40 -12.95
CA GLY A 26 -5.71 4.48 -11.90
C GLY A 26 -5.89 5.19 -10.56
N ILE A 27 -6.77 4.66 -9.72
CA ILE A 27 -6.93 5.07 -8.32
C ILE A 27 -6.27 3.98 -7.48
N VAL A 28 -5.27 4.37 -6.69
CA VAL A 28 -4.47 3.45 -5.86
C VAL A 28 -4.19 4.08 -4.50
N GLU A 29 -3.79 3.26 -3.53
CA GLU A 29 -3.30 3.73 -2.25
C GLU A 29 -2.02 4.56 -2.43
N MET A 30 -1.88 5.61 -1.61
CA MET A 30 -0.70 6.48 -1.65
C MET A 30 0.60 5.71 -1.39
N THR A 31 0.55 4.64 -0.59
CA THR A 31 1.70 3.76 -0.31
C THR A 31 2.24 3.09 -1.57
N VAL A 32 1.39 2.78 -2.55
CA VAL A 32 1.80 2.23 -3.85
C VAL A 32 2.59 3.28 -4.64
N ILE A 33 2.14 4.54 -4.64
CA ILE A 33 2.83 5.64 -5.33
C ILE A 33 4.17 5.98 -4.66
N LEU A 34 4.21 5.98 -3.33
CA LEU A 34 5.39 6.33 -2.53
C LEU A 34 6.40 5.19 -2.43
N ASP A 35 6.04 3.96 -2.82
CA ASP A 35 6.96 2.83 -2.84
C ASP A 35 8.18 3.15 -3.72
N PRO A 36 9.42 2.86 -3.25
CA PRO A 36 10.63 3.10 -4.03
C PRO A 36 10.62 2.50 -5.44
N ARG A 37 9.87 1.41 -5.67
CA ARG A 37 9.72 0.75 -6.99
C ARG A 37 8.92 1.58 -7.98
N ASN A 38 8.04 2.47 -7.50
CA ASN A 38 7.16 3.31 -8.31
C ASN A 38 7.60 4.79 -8.33
N LYS A 39 8.69 5.12 -7.62
CA LYS A 39 9.21 6.48 -7.52
C LYS A 39 9.51 7.08 -8.90
N GLY A 40 8.94 8.26 -9.14
CA GLY A 40 9.16 9.04 -10.37
C GLY A 40 8.30 8.63 -11.56
N PHE A 41 7.36 7.71 -11.38
CA PHE A 41 6.43 7.33 -12.44
C PHE A 41 5.20 8.24 -12.51
N GLY A 42 4.95 8.82 -13.68
CA GLY A 42 3.73 9.55 -13.99
C GLY A 42 3.51 10.83 -13.15
N SER A 43 2.25 11.24 -13.06
CA SER A 43 1.78 12.32 -12.20
C SER A 43 0.65 11.80 -11.33
N HIS A 44 0.53 12.30 -10.10
CA HIS A 44 -0.49 11.87 -9.15
C HIS A 44 -1.09 13.09 -8.46
N ALA A 45 -2.35 12.94 -8.04
CA ALA A 45 -3.05 13.88 -7.21
C ALA A 45 -3.81 13.11 -6.13
N ALA A 46 -3.82 13.63 -4.91
CA ALA A 46 -4.66 13.10 -3.86
C ALA A 46 -6.13 13.35 -4.22
N LEU A 47 -6.97 12.32 -4.08
CA LEU A 47 -8.41 12.52 -4.18
C LEU A 47 -8.86 13.43 -3.02
N PRO A 48 -9.76 14.40 -3.26
CA PRO A 48 -10.30 15.24 -2.18
C PRO A 48 -10.94 14.33 -1.13
N GLY A 49 -10.47 14.45 0.11
CA GLY A 49 -10.82 13.53 1.18
C GLY A 49 -12.32 13.50 1.43
N SER A 50 -12.95 12.34 1.23
CA SER A 50 -14.35 12.10 1.57
C SER A 50 -14.53 11.81 3.06
N GLY A 51 -13.93 12.61 3.96
CA GLY A 51 -14.10 12.49 5.42
C GLY A 51 -13.78 11.13 6.07
N GLY A 52 -13.33 10.14 5.32
CA GLY A 52 -12.96 8.82 5.80
C GLY A 52 -11.65 8.94 6.56
N GLY A 53 -11.66 8.53 7.82
CA GLY A 53 -10.47 8.54 8.66
C GLY A 53 -9.29 7.79 8.03
N LEU A 54 -8.12 7.96 8.64
CA LEU A 54 -6.91 7.25 8.23
C LEU A 54 -7.18 5.74 8.18
N ALA A 55 -6.78 5.10 7.09
CA ALA A 55 -6.84 3.65 6.98
C ALA A 55 -5.86 3.03 8.00
N GLU A 56 -6.39 2.44 9.06
CA GLU A 56 -5.60 1.76 10.08
C GLU A 56 -5.29 0.32 9.64
N LEU A 57 -4.00 0.00 9.54
CA LEU A 57 -3.55 -1.36 9.27
C LEU A 57 -3.36 -2.14 10.57
N ARG A 58 -3.88 -3.37 10.59
CA ARG A 58 -3.80 -4.27 11.74
C ARG A 58 -3.11 -5.56 11.34
N ALA A 59 -2.28 -6.09 12.25
CA ALA A 59 -1.62 -7.38 12.09
C ALA A 59 -2.11 -8.36 13.16
N GLY A 60 -2.19 -9.64 12.81
CA GLY A 60 -2.62 -10.70 13.71
C GLY A 60 -1.98 -12.04 13.36
N LEU A 61 -1.96 -12.96 14.34
CA LEU A 61 -1.46 -14.31 14.16
C LEU A 61 -2.63 -15.27 13.91
N SER A 62 -2.50 -16.10 12.87
CA SER A 62 -3.45 -17.19 12.64
C SER A 62 -3.32 -18.24 13.75
N PRO A 63 -4.42 -18.68 14.39
CA PRO A 63 -4.38 -19.73 15.40
C PRO A 63 -3.75 -21.03 14.89
N ALA A 64 -3.95 -21.35 13.61
CA ALA A 64 -3.45 -22.54 12.93
C ALA A 64 -2.02 -22.37 12.36
N GLY A 65 -1.38 -21.22 12.55
CA GLY A 65 -0.04 -20.97 12.02
C GLY A 65 1.01 -21.92 12.62
N ALA A 66 1.79 -22.58 11.76
CA ALA A 66 2.85 -23.49 12.18
C ALA A 66 4.11 -22.77 12.70
N GLN A 67 4.31 -21.50 12.34
CA GLN A 67 5.52 -20.72 12.61
C GLN A 67 5.28 -19.59 13.63
N LYS A 68 4.70 -19.92 14.79
CA LYS A 68 4.32 -18.90 15.79
C LYS A 68 5.50 -18.12 16.36
N PRO A 69 6.63 -18.74 16.78
CA PRO A 69 7.73 -17.97 17.36
C PRO A 69 8.32 -16.93 16.39
N PRO A 70 8.70 -17.27 15.15
CA PRO A 70 9.20 -16.27 14.20
C PRO A 70 8.15 -15.20 13.84
N ALA A 71 6.87 -15.56 13.81
CA ALA A 71 5.80 -14.60 13.53
C ALA A 71 5.59 -13.60 14.69
N LEU A 72 5.79 -14.04 15.94
CA LEU A 72 5.81 -13.15 17.11
C LEU A 72 7.01 -12.21 17.07
N ASP A 73 8.18 -12.68 16.66
CA ASP A 73 9.36 -11.82 16.48
C ASP A 73 9.12 -10.76 15.41
N LEU A 74 8.50 -11.14 14.29
CA LEU A 74 8.13 -10.21 13.22
C LEU A 74 7.13 -9.16 13.73
N ILE A 75 6.08 -9.57 14.43
CA ILE A 75 5.12 -8.62 15.01
C ILE A 75 5.84 -7.71 16.00
N SER A 76 6.70 -8.24 16.87
CA SER A 76 7.45 -7.45 17.84
C SER A 76 8.35 -6.42 17.17
N PHE A 77 9.03 -6.81 16.08
CA PHE A 77 9.80 -5.88 15.25
C PHE A 77 8.92 -4.80 14.65
N LEU A 78 7.81 -5.18 14.00
CA LEU A 78 6.85 -4.23 13.43
C LEU A 78 6.33 -3.26 14.49
N MET A 79 6.21 -3.73 15.75
CA MET A 79 5.80 -2.94 16.91
C MET A 79 6.87 -2.05 17.53
N SER A 80 8.13 -2.21 17.13
CA SER A 80 9.24 -1.43 17.65
C SER A 80 9.41 -0.09 16.93
N GLY A 81 10.12 0.85 17.56
CA GLY A 81 10.53 2.11 16.91
C GLY A 81 11.43 1.90 15.69
N ALA A 82 12.13 0.75 15.59
CA ALA A 82 13.00 0.44 14.46
C ALA A 82 12.24 0.17 13.15
N ALA A 83 10.98 -0.25 13.21
CA ALA A 83 10.15 -0.44 12.02
C ALA A 83 9.65 0.89 11.44
N GLY A 84 9.55 1.95 12.25
CA GLY A 84 9.03 3.26 11.83
C GLY A 84 9.72 3.82 10.58
N PRO A 85 11.07 3.94 10.56
CA PRO A 85 11.79 4.41 9.38
C PRO A 85 11.64 3.52 8.14
N VAL A 86 11.51 2.21 8.34
CA VAL A 86 11.28 1.26 7.24
C VAL A 86 9.90 1.49 6.62
N LEU A 87 8.87 1.58 7.45
CA LEU A 87 7.49 1.81 7.03
C LEU A 87 7.33 3.20 6.37
N ALA A 88 7.93 4.24 6.95
CA ALA A 88 7.90 5.59 6.40
C ALA A 88 8.46 5.68 4.98
N ARG A 89 9.48 4.87 4.65
CA ARG A 89 10.05 4.80 3.30
C ARG A 89 9.05 4.31 2.24
N HIS A 90 8.01 3.59 2.65
CA HIS A 90 6.94 3.07 1.79
C HIS A 90 5.63 3.84 1.95
N GLY A 91 5.66 5.05 2.53
CA GLY A 91 4.49 5.93 2.62
C GLY A 91 3.54 5.63 3.77
N TYR A 92 3.93 4.76 4.71
CA TYR A 92 3.14 4.51 5.92
C TYR A 92 3.40 5.59 6.97
N GLY A 93 2.32 6.07 7.60
CA GLY A 93 2.39 7.05 8.68
C GLY A 93 2.89 6.47 10.01
N PRO A 94 3.17 7.34 10.99
CA PRO A 94 3.38 6.89 12.36
C PRO A 94 2.14 6.17 12.89
N ARG A 95 2.36 5.32 13.89
CA ARG A 95 1.30 4.65 14.64
C ARG A 95 0.55 5.60 15.54
#